data_AF-A0A4R3YVG7-F1
#
_entry.id   AF-A0A4R3YVG7-F1
#
_cell.length_a   1.000
_cell.length_b   1.000
_cell.length_c   1.000
_cell.angle_alpha   90.00
_cell.angle_beta   90.00
_cell.angle_gamma   90.00
#
_symmetry.space_group_name_H-M   'P 1'
#
loop_
_entity.id
_entity.type
_entity.pdbx_description
1 polymer ?
#
loop_
_entity_poly.entity_id
_entity_poly.type
_entity_poly.pdbx_seq_one_letter_code
_entity_poly.pdbx_strand_id
1 'polypeptide(L)'
;MRYLAILLLAPWLLILGWAYWAYPKTLIRNATRRAFDVLALIAAAVASVQLAVIAFDSVEIKQVGDFGPESGGIWKQVIPALYGYGGFLAVLALAMLVRYYVWRRRP
;
A
#
# COMPACT_ATOMS: atom_id res chain seq x y z
N MET A 1 10.05 4.07 -16.43
CA MET A 1 8.97 3.10 -16.14
C MET A 1 8.82 2.75 -14.64
N ARG A 2 9.67 3.23 -13.72
CA ARG A 2 9.68 2.82 -12.29
C ARG A 2 8.33 2.98 -11.56
N TYR A 3 7.54 3.99 -11.91
CA TYR A 3 6.26 4.28 -11.26
C TYR A 3 5.05 3.57 -11.91
N LEU A 4 5.25 2.79 -12.98
CA LEU A 4 4.14 2.16 -13.70
C LEU A 4 3.37 1.18 -12.82
N ALA A 5 4.07 0.36 -12.04
CA ALA A 5 3.45 -0.58 -11.10
C ALA A 5 2.55 0.14 -10.07
N ILE A 6 2.99 1.30 -9.57
CA ILE A 6 2.20 2.11 -8.63
C ILE A 6 1.00 2.72 -9.35
N LEU A 7 1.17 3.22 -10.58
CA LEU A 7 0.08 3.81 -11.35
C LEU A 7 -1.03 2.79 -11.62
N LEU A 8 -0.65 1.55 -11.96
CA LEU A 8 -1.59 0.44 -12.19
C LEU A 8 -2.26 -0.02 -10.89
N LEU A 9 -1.55 0.03 -9.76
CA LEU A 9 -2.06 -0.35 -8.45
C LEU A 9 -2.94 0.75 -7.81
N ALA A 10 -2.75 2.01 -8.20
CA ALA A 10 -3.39 3.17 -7.55
C ALA A 10 -4.91 3.09 -7.46
N PRO A 11 -5.69 2.69 -8.49
CA PRO A 11 -7.14 2.55 -8.37
C PRO A 11 -7.54 1.60 -7.24
N TRP A 12 -6.80 0.50 -7.08
CA TRP A 12 -7.05 -0.47 -6.02
C TRP A 12 -6.70 0.07 -4.63
N LEU A 13 -5.56 0.76 -4.50
CA LEU A 13 -5.18 1.39 -3.22
C LEU A 13 -6.16 2.46 -2.78
N LEU A 14 -6.73 3.22 -3.73
CA LEU A 14 -7.75 4.23 -3.44
C LEU A 14 -9.03 3.58 -2.90
N ILE A 15 -9.46 2.44 -3.46
CA ILE A 15 -10.62 1.68 -2.96
C ILE A 15 -10.36 1.21 -1.52
N LEU A 16 -9.16 0.70 -1.23
CA LEU A 16 -8.81 0.25 0.11
C LEU A 16 -8.68 1.39 1.12
N GLY A 17 -8.07 2.51 0.71
CA GLY A 17 -8.00 3.72 1.52
C GLY A 17 -9.39 4.28 1.82
N TRP A 18 -10.29 4.28 0.83
CA TRP A 18 -11.69 4.61 1.03
C TRP A 18 -12.38 3.65 2.00
N ALA A 19 -12.16 2.34 1.87
CA ALA A 19 -12.75 1.34 2.76
C ALA A 19 -12.28 1.55 4.22
N TYR A 20 -10.99 1.77 4.43
CA TYR A 20 -10.41 2.13 5.73
C TYR A 20 -11.03 3.41 6.33
N TRP A 21 -11.26 4.42 5.49
CA TRP A 21 -11.84 5.68 5.94
C TRP A 21 -13.33 5.54 6.26
N ALA A 22 -14.08 4.81 5.43
CA ALA A 22 -15.52 4.65 5.55
C ALA A 22 -15.92 3.77 6.75
N TYR A 23 -15.09 2.78 7.10
CA TYR A 23 -15.41 1.77 8.12
C TYR A 23 -14.42 1.74 9.29
N PRO A 24 -14.84 1.29 10.48
CA PRO A 24 -16.22 0.93 10.86
C PRO A 24 -17.05 2.16 11.25
N LYS A 25 -18.36 2.10 10.95
CA LYS A 25 -19.34 3.19 11.22
C LYS A 25 -19.72 3.32 12.70
N THR A 26 -19.32 2.37 13.54
CA THR A 26 -19.65 2.28 14.98
C THR A 26 -18.75 3.13 15.88
N LEU A 27 -17.55 3.49 15.42
CA LEU A 27 -16.57 4.27 16.19
C LEU A 27 -16.97 5.75 16.28
N ILE A 28 -16.64 6.40 17.39
CA ILE A 28 -16.86 7.83 17.63
C ILE A 28 -16.08 8.64 16.60
N ARG A 29 -16.73 9.59 15.92
CA ARG A 29 -16.10 10.51 14.96
C ARG A 29 -15.75 11.81 15.67
N ASN A 30 -14.48 11.96 16.06
CA ASN A 30 -13.94 13.19 16.64
C ASN A 30 -12.78 13.73 15.79
N ALA A 31 -12.38 14.99 16.02
CA ALA A 31 -11.33 15.65 15.25
C ALA A 31 -9.97 14.92 15.35
N THR A 32 -9.65 14.37 16.52
CA THR A 32 -8.39 13.61 16.75
C THR A 32 -8.35 12.33 15.93
N ARG A 33 -9.44 11.56 15.85
CA ARG A 33 -9.55 10.39 14.97
C ARG A 33 -9.38 10.79 13.51
N ARG A 34 -10.01 11.89 13.09
CA ARG A 34 -9.93 12.33 11.69
C ARG A 34 -8.50 12.68 11.31
N ALA A 35 -7.78 13.41 12.16
CA ALA A 35 -6.36 13.71 11.95
C ALA A 35 -5.52 12.43 11.88
N PHE A 36 -5.75 11.48 12.79
CA PHE A 36 -5.10 10.17 12.77
C PHE A 36 -5.37 9.42 11.45
N ASP A 37 -6.63 9.33 11.02
CA ASP A 37 -7.01 8.65 9.79
C ASP A 37 -6.33 9.30 8.56
N VAL A 38 -6.20 10.63 8.51
CA VAL A 38 -5.47 11.33 7.44
C VAL A 38 -4.00 10.96 7.46
N LEU A 39 -3.36 11.02 8.63
CA LEU A 39 -1.94 10.67 8.77
C LEU A 39 -1.68 9.20 8.41
N ALA A 40 -2.58 8.29 8.78
CA ALA A 40 -2.49 6.88 8.42
C ALA A 40 -2.58 6.66 6.92
N LEU A 41 -3.51 7.33 6.23
CA LEU A 41 -3.62 7.24 4.77
C LEU A 41 -2.40 7.82 4.06
N ILE A 42 -1.87 8.96 4.52
CA ILE A 42 -0.63 9.54 3.99
C ILE A 42 0.53 8.58 4.20
N ALA A 43 0.69 8.05 5.41
CA ALA A 43 1.74 7.08 5.73
C ALA A 43 1.64 5.82 4.87
N ALA A 44 0.43 5.30 4.63
CA ALA A 44 0.21 4.13 3.78
C ALA A 44 0.59 4.41 2.33
N ALA A 45 0.21 5.58 1.79
CA ALA A 45 0.58 6.00 0.45
C ALA A 45 2.10 6.15 0.29
N VAL A 46 2.76 6.80 1.25
CA VAL A 46 4.23 6.95 1.25
C VAL A 46 4.91 5.59 1.34
N ALA A 47 4.48 4.71 2.24
CA ALA A 47 5.03 3.36 2.38
C ALA A 47 4.89 2.55 1.08
N SER A 48 3.72 2.62 0.43
CA SER A 48 3.49 1.97 -0.86
C SER A 48 4.48 2.44 -1.93
N VAL A 49 4.68 3.76 -2.05
CA VAL A 49 5.57 4.33 -3.06
C VAL A 49 7.02 3.92 -2.77
N GLN A 50 7.47 4.09 -1.53
CA GLN A 50 8.86 3.80 -1.16
C GLN A 50 9.20 2.32 -1.33
N LEU A 51 8.33 1.42 -0.84
CA LEU A 51 8.58 -0.01 -0.95
C LEU A 51 8.52 -0.49 -2.40
N ALA A 52 7.61 0.04 -3.23
CA ALA A 52 7.60 -0.27 -4.65
C ALA A 52 8.86 0.22 -5.37
N VAL A 53 9.37 1.41 -5.04
CA VAL A 53 10.61 1.96 -5.63
C VAL A 53 11.82 1.14 -5.22
N ILE A 54 11.98 0.85 -3.92
CA ILE A 54 13.07 0.01 -3.40
C ILE A 54 13.03 -1.37 -4.07
N ALA A 55 11.84 -1.97 -4.15
CA ALA A 55 11.66 -3.26 -4.78
C ALA A 55 12.01 -3.22 -6.29
N PHE A 56 11.64 -2.16 -7.01
CA PHE A 56 12.00 -2.01 -8.43
C PHE A 56 13.51 -1.96 -8.63
N ASP A 57 14.21 -1.19 -7.78
CA ASP A 57 15.65 -1.01 -7.86
C ASP A 57 16.40 -2.30 -7.42
N SER A 58 15.77 -3.17 -6.63
CA SER A 58 16.32 -4.47 -6.22
C SER A 58 16.19 -5.60 -7.25
N VAL A 59 15.32 -5.46 -8.26
CA VAL A 59 15.12 -6.52 -9.27
C VAL A 59 16.22 -6.44 -10.32
N GLU A 60 17.16 -7.37 -10.22
CA GLU A 60 18.13 -7.66 -11.27
C GLU A 60 17.47 -8.46 -12.40
N ILE A 61 17.40 -7.88 -13.60
CA ILE A 61 17.04 -8.63 -14.80
C ILE A 61 18.31 -9.31 -15.29
N LYS A 62 18.43 -10.62 -15.02
CA LYS A 62 19.42 -11.43 -15.74
C LYS A 62 19.04 -11.43 -17.22
N GLN A 63 19.93 -10.98 -18.09
CA GLN A 63 19.81 -11.26 -19.52
C GLN A 63 19.94 -12.77 -19.70
N VAL A 64 18.85 -13.45 -20.05
CA VAL A 64 18.88 -14.88 -20.35
C VAL A 64 19.19 -15.02 -21.83
N GLY A 65 20.24 -15.76 -22.16
CA GLY A 65 20.68 -16.01 -23.53
C GLY A 65 19.69 -16.85 -24.35
N ASP A 66 19.84 -16.74 -25.68
CA ASP A 66 19.39 -17.51 -26.86
C ASP A 66 18.13 -18.41 -26.88
N PHE A 67 17.47 -18.76 -25.76
CA PHE A 67 16.47 -19.85 -25.70
C PHE A 67 15.09 -19.49 -25.10
N GLY A 68 14.56 -18.28 -25.29
CA GLY A 68 13.12 -18.06 -25.09
C GLY A 68 12.66 -16.60 -24.93
N PRO A 69 11.35 -16.33 -25.03
CA PRO A 69 10.81 -14.96 -24.97
C PRO A 69 11.13 -14.29 -23.63
N GLU A 70 11.52 -13.02 -23.71
CA GLU A 70 11.85 -12.02 -22.67
C GLU A 70 10.87 -11.97 -21.46
N SER A 71 10.74 -13.05 -20.68
CA SER A 71 9.81 -13.11 -19.55
C SER A 71 10.37 -12.50 -18.25
N GLY A 72 11.67 -12.16 -18.21
CA GLY A 72 12.30 -11.53 -17.05
C GLY A 72 11.83 -10.09 -16.80
N GLY A 73 11.45 -9.36 -17.86
CA GLY A 73 11.06 -7.95 -17.78
C GLY A 73 9.78 -7.70 -16.97
N ILE A 74 8.84 -8.65 -16.95
CA ILE A 74 7.57 -8.50 -16.22
C ILE A 74 7.78 -8.45 -14.70
N TRP A 75 8.82 -9.12 -14.18
CA TRP A 75 9.14 -9.15 -12.75
C TRP A 75 9.53 -7.77 -12.21
N LYS A 76 10.06 -6.89 -13.07
CA LYS A 76 10.27 -5.46 -12.73
C LYS A 76 8.97 -4.68 -12.53
N GLN A 77 7.80 -5.25 -12.81
CA GLN A 77 6.51 -4.64 -12.52
C GLN A 77 5.77 -5.39 -11.40
N VAL A 78 5.82 -6.73 -11.42
CA VAL A 78 5.15 -7.57 -10.42
C VAL A 78 5.74 -7.38 -9.03
N ILE A 79 7.07 -7.44 -8.87
CA ILE A 79 7.71 -7.32 -7.55
C ILE A 79 7.44 -5.95 -6.91
N PRO A 80 7.61 -4.81 -7.61
CA PRO A 80 7.23 -3.50 -7.08
C PRO A 80 5.76 -3.39 -6.68
N ALA A 81 4.85 -3.96 -7.48
CA ALA A 81 3.43 -3.93 -7.16
C ALA A 81 3.13 -4.69 -5.86
N LEU A 82 3.74 -5.86 -5.66
CA LEU A 82 3.57 -6.66 -4.43
C LEU A 82 4.11 -5.93 -3.20
N TYR A 83 5.29 -5.33 -3.29
CA TYR A 83 5.90 -4.59 -2.18
C TYR A 83 5.12 -3.32 -1.85
N GLY A 84 4.69 -2.56 -2.86
CA GLY A 84 3.85 -1.39 -2.65
C GLY A 84 2.52 -1.75 -2.00
N TYR A 85 1.87 -2.80 -2.50
CA TYR A 85 0.61 -3.31 -1.96
C TYR A 85 0.76 -3.78 -0.51
N GLY A 86 1.76 -4.62 -0.23
CA GLY A 86 2.04 -5.14 1.10
C GLY A 86 2.35 -4.03 2.10
N GLY A 87 3.15 -3.04 1.68
CA GLY A 87 3.45 -1.84 2.46
C GLY A 87 2.20 -1.04 2.83
N PHE A 88 1.35 -0.78 1.86
CA PHE A 88 0.08 -0.08 2.07
C PHE A 88 -0.81 -0.82 3.08
N LEU A 89 -1.00 -2.13 2.87
CA LEU A 89 -1.82 -2.96 3.75
C LEU A 89 -1.27 -3.04 5.16
N ALA A 90 0.06 -3.18 5.32
CA ALA A 90 0.68 -3.27 6.64
C ALA A 90 0.41 -2.00 7.47
N VAL A 91 0.54 -0.82 6.85
CA VAL A 91 0.25 0.45 7.52
C VAL A 91 -1.24 0.56 7.86
N LEU A 92 -2.14 0.25 6.92
CA LEU A 92 -3.59 0.30 7.20
C LEU A 92 -4.01 -0.70 8.27
N ALA A 93 -3.46 -1.91 8.28
CA ALA A 93 -3.74 -2.92 9.29
C ALA A 93 -3.31 -2.45 10.67
N LEU A 94 -2.09 -1.91 10.80
CA LEU A 94 -1.61 -1.34 12.06
C LEU A 94 -2.49 -0.16 12.50
N ALA A 95 -2.84 0.73 11.57
CA ALA A 95 -3.71 1.87 11.85
C ALA A 95 -5.11 1.42 12.30
N MET A 96 -5.67 0.37 11.71
CA MET A 96 -6.95 -0.21 12.12
C MET A 96 -6.89 -0.75 13.55
N LEU A 97 -5.81 -1.44 13.93
CA LEU A 97 -5.61 -1.94 15.29
C LEU A 97 -5.55 -0.77 16.28
N VAL A 98 -4.67 0.21 16.03
CA VAL A 98 -4.54 1.41 16.88
C VAL A 98 -5.89 2.12 17.01
N ARG A 99 -6.58 2.33 15.88
CA ARG A 99 -7.88 2.97 15.86
C ARG A 99 -8.93 2.22 16.67
N TYR A 100 -8.94 0.90 16.59
CA TYR A 100 -9.83 0.06 17.38
C TYR A 100 -9.56 0.20 18.88
N TYR A 101 -8.30 0.10 19.32
CA TYR A 101 -7.97 0.15 20.75
C TYR A 101 -8.17 1.54 21.38
N VAL A 102 -7.90 2.61 20.63
CA VAL A 102 -7.96 3.99 21.16
C VAL A 102 -9.38 4.56 21.15
N TRP A 103 -10.20 4.28 20.13
CA TRP A 103 -11.55 4.87 19.98
C TRP A 103 -12.71 3.88 20.16
N ARG A 104 -12.45 2.63 20.55
CA ARG A 104 -13.52 1.71 20.94
C ARG A 104 -14.31 2.33 22.10
N ARG A 105 -15.65 2.27 22.00
CA ARG A 105 -16.53 2.63 23.11
C ARG A 105 -16.24 1.68 24.27
N ARG A 106 -15.84 2.24 25.42
CA ARG A 106 -15.81 1.50 26.67
C ARG A 106 -17.27 1.25 27.09
N PRO A 107 -17.63 0.04 27.56
CA PRO A 107 -18.96 -0.23 28.08
C PRO A 107 -19.27 0.67 29.28
#